data_AF-A0AAE0NC18-F1
#
_entry.id   AF-A0AAE0NC18-F1
#
_cell.length_a   1.000
_cell.length_b   1.000
_cell.length_c   1.000
_cell.angle_alpha   90.00
_cell.angle_beta   90.00
_cell.angle_gamma   90.00
#
_symmetry.space_group_name_H-M   'P 1'
#
loop_
_entity.id
_entity.type
_entity.pdbx_description
1 polymer ?
#
loop_
_entity_poly.entity_id
_entity_poly.type
_entity_poly.pdbx_seq_one_letter_code
_entity_poly.pdbx_strand_id
1 'polypeptide(L)' 'MVKDTETVIREFNELVNMTADELDEWLEIEASTNSGWTKDKFARGGGSSGETVGHESGRHIVAILRKNPQ' A
#
# COMPACT_ATOMS: atom_id res chain seq x y z
N MET A 1 0.15 8.49 -33.93
CA MET A 1 0.80 9.56 -33.14
C MET A 1 1.18 8.99 -31.80
N VAL A 2 2.38 9.30 -31.31
CA VAL A 2 2.81 8.94 -29.96
C VAL A 2 2.33 10.03 -29.00
N LYS A 3 1.88 9.65 -27.80
CA LYS A 3 1.50 10.62 -26.76
C LYS A 3 2.72 11.43 -26.34
N ASP A 4 2.51 12.66 -25.88
CA ASP A 4 3.60 13.45 -25.29
C ASP A 4 4.02 12.89 -23.92
N THR A 5 5.24 13.21 -23.49
CA THR A 5 5.84 12.68 -22.27
C THR A 5 5.03 13.02 -21.01
N GLU A 6 4.42 14.21 -20.94
CA GLU A 6 3.66 14.64 -19.77
C GLU A 6 2.37 13.81 -19.63
N THR A 7 1.66 13.60 -20.74
CA THR A 7 0.51 12.71 -20.78
C THR A 7 0.87 11.29 -20.35
N VAL A 8 1.98 10.74 -20.83
CA VAL A 8 2.44 9.39 -20.45
C VAL A 8 2.75 9.30 -18.96
N ILE A 9 3.46 10.28 -18.39
CA ILE A 9 3.81 10.30 -16.97
C ILE A 9 2.55 10.36 -16.11
N ARG A 10 1.61 11.25 -16.45
CA ARG A 10 0.35 11.38 -15.70
C ARG A 10 -0.46 10.09 -15.75
N GLU A 11 -0.70 9.55 -16.94
CA GLU A 11 -1.47 8.30 -17.10
C GLU A 11 -0.79 7.14 -16.38
N PHE A 12 0.55 7.05 -16.44
CA PHE A 12 1.28 6.01 -15.70
C PHE A 12 1.04 6.14 -14.20
N ASN A 13 1.18 7.34 -13.63
CA ASN A 13 0.94 7.57 -12.21
C ASN A 13 -0.49 7.24 -11.79
N GLU A 14 -1.49 7.56 -12.62
CA GLU A 14 -2.89 7.22 -12.38
C GLU A 14 -3.16 5.72 -12.45
N LEU A 15 -2.48 4.99 -13.33
CA LEU A 15 -2.73 3.56 -13.56
C LEU A 15 -1.99 2.63 -12.60
N VAL A 16 -0.81 3.02 -12.10
CA VAL A 16 0.03 2.15 -11.27
C VAL A 16 -0.12 2.37 -9.78
N ASN A 17 -0.77 3.46 -9.38
CA ASN A 17 -1.01 3.77 -7.97
C ASN A 17 -2.49 3.66 -7.65
N MET A 18 -2.80 3.21 -6.44
CA MET A 18 -4.14 3.27 -5.88
C MET A 18 -4.36 4.62 -5.21
N THR A 19 -5.60 5.11 -5.24
CA THR A 19 -6.06 6.18 -4.37
C THR A 19 -6.03 5.73 -2.90
N ALA A 20 -6.19 6.68 -1.98
CA ALA A 20 -6.23 6.37 -0.55
C ALA A 20 -7.36 5.38 -0.21
N ASP A 21 -8.54 5.55 -0.82
CA ASP A 21 -9.70 4.73 -0.54
C ASP A 21 -9.61 3.35 -1.20
N GLU A 22 -9.11 3.26 -2.44
CA GLU A 22 -8.84 1.96 -3.08
C GLU A 22 -7.80 1.15 -2.30
N LEU A 23 -6.76 1.79 -1.77
CA LEU A 23 -5.77 1.11 -0.94
C LEU A 23 -6.36 0.71 0.43
N ASP A 24 -7.21 1.54 1.03
CA ASP A 24 -7.90 1.23 2.29
C ASP A 24 -8.80 -0.01 2.13
N GLU A 25 -9.64 -0.04 1.07
CA GLU A 25 -10.48 -1.19 0.73
C GLU A 25 -9.64 -2.45 0.46
N TRP A 26 -8.51 -2.31 -0.24
CA TRP A 26 -7.59 -3.43 -0.45
C TRP A 26 -6.97 -3.93 0.85
N LEU A 27 -6.73 -3.09 1.86
CA LEU A 27 -6.19 -3.52 3.15
C LEU A 27 -7.20 -4.33 3.97
N GLU A 28 -8.50 -4.23 3.69
CA GLU A 28 -9.53 -4.98 4.43
C GLU A 28 -9.63 -6.45 4.02
N ILE A 29 -9.06 -6.85 2.88
CA ILE A 29 -9.17 -8.23 2.39
C ILE A 29 -8.07 -9.15 2.93
N GLU A 30 -8.40 -10.43 3.06
CA GLU A 30 -7.48 -11.48 3.57
C GLU A 30 -6.17 -11.58 2.77
N ALA A 31 -6.23 -11.32 1.47
CA ALA A 31 -5.03 -11.32 0.63
C ALA A 31 -4.02 -10.26 1.08
N SER A 32 -4.49 -9.11 1.58
CA SER A 32 -3.63 -8.01 2.02
C SER A 32 -3.03 -8.28 3.39
N THR A 33 -3.85 -8.74 4.35
CA THR A 33 -3.39 -9.06 5.72
C THR A 33 -2.30 -10.12 5.76
N ASN A 34 -2.27 -11.04 4.78
CA ASN A 34 -1.28 -12.12 4.68
C ASN A 34 -0.14 -11.83 3.69
N SER A 35 -0.10 -10.66 3.04
CA SER A 35 0.91 -10.34 2.02
C SER A 35 2.25 -9.91 2.63
N GLY A 36 3.33 -10.59 2.26
CA GLY A 36 4.69 -10.20 2.63
C GLY A 36 5.26 -10.97 3.82
N TRP A 37 6.13 -10.33 4.60
CA TRP A 37 6.82 -10.96 5.73
C TRP A 37 6.14 -10.61 7.04
N THR A 38 5.90 -11.62 7.88
CA THR A 38 5.40 -11.43 9.24
C THR A 38 6.52 -10.93 10.15
N LYS A 39 6.16 -10.10 11.14
CA LYS A 39 7.12 -9.53 12.10
C LYS A 39 7.74 -10.58 13.03
N ASP A 40 7.12 -11.75 13.11
CA ASP A 40 7.46 -12.90 13.94
C ASP A 40 8.88 -13.40 13.71
N LYS A 41 9.38 -13.35 12.46
CA LYS A 41 10.74 -13.81 12.12
C LYS A 41 11.85 -12.99 12.79
N PHE A 42 11.54 -11.78 13.26
CA PHE A 42 12.50 -10.88 13.89
C PHE A 42 12.14 -10.51 15.34
N ALA A 43 10.96 -10.92 15.81
CA ALA A 43 10.51 -10.65 17.17
C ALA A 43 11.29 -11.50 18.18
N ARG A 44 12.24 -10.89 18.91
CA ARG A 44 12.90 -11.51 20.06
C ARG A 44 11.91 -11.57 21.24
N GLY A 45 11.02 -12.54 21.22
CA GLY A 45 10.06 -12.79 22.31
C GLY A 45 8.61 -12.81 21.85
N GLY A 46 8.17 -13.96 21.33
CA GLY A 46 6.86 -14.59 21.60
C GLY A 46 5.57 -13.77 21.55
N GLY A 47 5.49 -12.68 20.81
CA GLY A 47 4.26 -11.89 20.68
C GLY A 47 4.23 -11.12 19.38
N SER A 48 3.57 -11.69 18.37
CA SER A 48 3.26 -10.98 17.15
C SER A 48 1.77 -11.10 16.89
N SER A 49 1.16 -10.02 16.38
CA SER A 49 -0.24 -9.99 15.95
C SER A 49 -0.53 -10.88 14.73
N GLY A 50 0.48 -11.56 14.17
CA GLY A 50 0.40 -12.29 12.91
C GLY A 50 0.40 -11.37 11.69
N GLU A 51 0.45 -10.06 11.89
CA GLU A 51 0.41 -9.06 10.83
C GLU A 51 1.73 -8.98 10.04
N THR A 52 1.60 -8.77 8.73
CA THR A 52 2.75 -8.54 7.86
C THR A 52 3.23 -7.08 7.88
N VAL A 53 4.53 -6.89 7.66
CA VAL A 53 5.15 -5.56 7.51
C VAL A 53 4.51 -4.79 6.35
N GLY A 54 4.13 -5.49 5.27
CA GLY A 54 3.47 -4.90 4.11
C GLY A 54 2.11 -4.32 4.47
N HIS A 55 1.29 -5.07 5.20
CA HIS A 55 -0.04 -4.63 5.61
C HIS A 55 0.01 -3.41 6.55
N GLU A 56 0.93 -3.42 7.53
CA GLU A 56 1.17 -2.24 8.37
C GLU A 56 1.63 -1.03 7.55
N SER A 57 2.55 -1.24 6.60
CA SER A 57 3.05 -0.15 5.74
C SER A 57 1.93 0.43 4.87
N GLY A 58 1.01 -0.41 4.38
CA GLY A 58 -0.16 0.03 3.62
C GLY A 58 -1.00 1.04 4.39
N ARG A 59 -1.32 0.78 5.67
CA ARG A 59 -2.05 1.74 6.50
C ARG A 59 -1.31 3.06 6.69
N HIS A 60 0.02 3.03 6.80
CA HIS A 60 0.83 4.24 6.85
C HIS A 60 0.76 5.03 5.54
N ILE A 61 0.77 4.35 4.39
CA ILE A 61 0.61 4.99 3.08
C ILE A 61 -0.77 5.64 2.97
N VAL A 62 -1.86 4.97 3.37
CA VAL A 62 -3.21 5.57 3.43
C VAL A 62 -3.21 6.84 4.27
N ALA A 63 -2.59 6.82 5.44
CA ALA A 63 -2.50 8.00 6.32
C ALA A 63 -1.70 9.15 5.68
N ILE A 64 -0.66 8.86 4.89
CA ILE A 64 0.11 9.86 4.15
C ILE A 64 -0.74 10.44 3.00
N LEU A 65 -1.40 9.60 2.21
CA LEU A 65 -2.23 10.04 1.09
C LEU A 65 -3.39 10.91 1.56
N ARG A 66 -4.08 10.53 2.64
CA ARG A 66 -5.16 11.33 3.25
C ARG A 66 -4.70 12.70 3.76
N LYS A 67 -3.42 12.82 4.15
CA LYS A 67 -2.82 14.09 4.59
C LYS A 67 -2.24 14.93 3.45
N ASN A 68 -2.08 14.35 2.26
CA ASN A 68 -1.55 15.01 1.08
C ASN A 68 -2.53 14.81 -0.10
N PRO A 69 -3.73 15.39 -0.02
CA PRO A 69 -4.67 15.34 -1.13
C PRO A 69 -4.05 16.00 -2.37
N GLN A 70 -4.24 15.36 -3.53
CA GLN A 70 -3.83 15.86 -4.84
C GLN A 70 -4.65 17.11 -5.22
#